data_AF-A0A430KWR3-F1
#
_entry.id   AF-A0A430KWR3-F1
#
_cell.length_a   1.000
_cell.length_b   1.000
_cell.length_c   1.000
_cell.angle_alpha   90.00
_cell.angle_beta   90.00
_cell.angle_gamma   90.00
#
_symmetry.space_group_name_H-M   'P 1'
#
loop_
_entity.id
_entity.type
_entity.pdbx_description
1 polymer ?
#
loop_
_entity_poly.entity_id
_entity_poly.type
_entity_poly.pdbx_seq_one_letter_code
_entity_poly.pdbx_strand_id
1 'polypeptide(L)'
;MGHILYILYNITSEGVTIFYVPIFSVAIFFGHQGFDASPMHAAVANGAKGLIVMGPGAASLRPGAREAAAELFKKGIPTVAVARPTTGTGVSSISPGPVFFSSYVGAEQARVMLRLAINAGLSPSEIRDLFETPLREAVYAPWANQLAYY
;
A
#
# COMPACT_ATOMS: atom_id res chain seq x y z
N MET A 1 -21.82 -5.28 -3.90
CA MET A 1 -21.00 -4.45 -2.99
C MET A 1 -20.84 -5.24 -1.71
N GLY A 2 -19.64 -5.76 -1.42
CA GLY A 2 -19.42 -6.66 -0.28
C GLY A 2 -18.38 -6.06 0.66
N HIS A 3 -18.83 -5.56 1.82
CA HIS A 3 -17.92 -5.31 2.92
C HIS A 3 -17.59 -6.66 3.55
N ILE A 4 -16.30 -7.02 3.65
CA ILE A 4 -15.90 -8.08 4.58
C ILE A 4 -16.06 -7.48 5.96
N LEU A 5 -16.69 -8.18 6.87
CA LEU A 5 -16.90 -7.70 8.22
C LEU A 5 -16.09 -8.57 9.17
N TYR A 6 -15.27 -7.92 9.99
CA TYR A 6 -14.56 -8.58 11.08
C TYR A 6 -15.38 -8.41 12.36
N ILE A 7 -15.42 -9.48 13.15
CA ILE A 7 -16.06 -9.49 14.46
C ILE A 7 -15.02 -9.07 15.49
N LEU A 8 -15.27 -7.94 16.16
CA LEU A 8 -14.56 -7.58 17.38
C LEU A 8 -15.45 -7.90 18.57
N TYR A 9 -14.88 -8.54 19.58
CA TYR A 9 -15.54 -8.87 20.83
C TYR A 9 -15.08 -7.89 21.90
N ASN A 10 -16.02 -7.20 22.54
CA ASN A 10 -15.77 -6.55 23.82
C ASN A 10 -16.42 -7.39 24.91
N ILE A 11 -15.61 -7.95 25.81
CA ILE A 11 -16.06 -8.81 26.90
C ILE A 11 -16.00 -7.98 28.18
N THR A 12 -17.15 -7.68 28.75
CA THR A 12 -17.28 -7.01 30.05
C THR A 12 -17.94 -7.95 31.05
N SER A 13 -17.96 -7.59 32.34
CA SER A 13 -18.71 -8.32 33.37
C SER A 13 -20.22 -8.37 33.09
N GLU A 14 -20.73 -7.52 32.20
CA GLU A 14 -22.14 -7.41 31.83
C GLU A 14 -22.51 -8.21 30.56
N GLY A 15 -21.52 -8.75 29.84
CA GLY A 15 -21.74 -9.61 28.67
C GLY A 15 -20.75 -9.40 27.53
N VAL A 16 -21.09 -9.97 26.35
CA VAL A 16 -20.30 -9.86 25.12
C VAL A 16 -21.00 -8.90 24.16
N THR A 17 -20.34 -7.80 23.80
CA THR A 17 -20.79 -6.92 22.71
C THR A 17 -20.04 -7.28 21.43
N ILE A 18 -20.79 -7.54 20.35
CA ILE A 18 -20.28 -7.80 19.01
C ILE A 18 -20.27 -6.50 18.23
N PHE A 19 -19.08 -6.02 17.84
CA PHE A 19 -18.95 -4.90 16.93
C PHE A 19 -18.63 -5.40 15.53
N TYR A 20 -19.39 -4.89 14.56
CA TYR A 20 -19.20 -5.15 13.15
C TYR A 20 -18.55 -3.93 12.52
N VAL A 21 -17.22 -3.99 12.35
CA VAL A 21 -16.48 -2.87 11.77
C VAL A 21 -16.35 -3.10 10.26
N PRO A 22 -17.00 -2.27 9.42
CA PRO A 22 -16.87 -2.39 7.98
C PRO A 22 -15.45 -1.98 7.61
N ILE A 23 -14.66 -2.96 7.18
CA ILE A 23 -13.24 -2.72 6.91
C ILE A 23 -13.04 -2.35 5.44
N PHE A 24 -12.44 -1.18 5.19
CA PHE A 24 -12.28 -0.64 3.84
C PHE A 24 -11.65 -1.63 2.85
N SER A 25 -12.10 -1.63 1.60
CA SER A 25 -11.57 -2.53 0.57
C SER A 25 -10.21 -2.04 0.04
N VAL A 26 -9.28 -2.96 -0.19
CA VAL A 26 -7.99 -2.73 -0.84
C VAL A 26 -7.85 -3.77 -1.96
N ALA A 27 -7.59 -3.29 -3.18
CA ALA A 27 -7.45 -4.14 -4.38
C ALA A 27 -5.99 -4.45 -4.68
N ILE A 28 -5.71 -5.67 -5.17
CA ILE A 28 -4.39 -6.09 -5.65
C ILE A 28 -4.45 -6.22 -7.17
N PHE A 29 -3.45 -5.66 -7.86
CA PHE A 29 -3.27 -5.79 -9.29
C PHE A 29 -1.96 -6.48 -9.61
N PHE A 30 -1.99 -7.41 -10.55
CA PHE A 30 -0.80 -8.02 -11.11
C PHE A 30 -0.26 -7.13 -12.24
N GLY A 31 0.88 -6.47 -12.03
CA GLY A 31 1.52 -5.65 -13.04
C GLY A 31 2.25 -6.49 -14.09
N HIS A 32 1.93 -6.26 -15.36
CA HIS A 32 2.56 -6.90 -16.52
C HIS A 32 2.75 -5.92 -17.68
N GLN A 33 3.41 -6.34 -18.76
CA GLN A 33 3.75 -5.49 -19.91
C GLN A 33 2.54 -4.87 -20.62
N GLY A 34 1.35 -5.47 -20.49
CA GLY A 34 0.11 -4.99 -21.10
C GLY A 34 -0.82 -4.32 -20.10
N PHE A 35 -0.39 -4.11 -18.85
CA PHE A 35 -1.24 -3.58 -17.81
C PHE A 35 -1.62 -2.13 -18.11
N ASP A 36 -2.90 -1.91 -18.38
CA ASP A 36 -3.53 -0.60 -18.42
C ASP A 36 -4.09 -0.23 -17.05
N ALA A 37 -4.26 1.07 -16.77
CA ALA A 37 -4.64 1.54 -15.44
C ALA A 37 -6.16 1.56 -15.19
N SER A 38 -7.00 1.21 -16.17
CA SER A 38 -8.46 1.24 -16.02
C SER A 38 -8.96 0.39 -14.84
N PRO A 39 -8.41 -0.81 -14.55
CA PRO A 39 -8.78 -1.58 -13.37
C PRO A 39 -8.53 -0.87 -12.04
N MET A 40 -7.49 -0.02 -11.97
CA MET A 40 -7.20 0.78 -10.76
C MET A 40 -8.33 1.79 -10.51
N HIS A 41 -8.73 2.53 -11.55
CA HIS A 41 -9.84 3.48 -11.44
C HIS A 41 -11.18 2.78 -11.16
N ALA A 42 -11.44 1.66 -11.81
CA ALA A 42 -12.64 0.87 -11.58
C ALA A 42 -12.74 0.35 -10.13
N ALA A 43 -11.63 -0.13 -9.55
CA ALA A 43 -11.62 -0.56 -8.16
C ALA A 43 -11.95 0.58 -7.20
N VAL A 44 -11.39 1.78 -7.44
CA VAL A 44 -11.69 2.96 -6.61
C VAL A 44 -13.13 3.42 -6.79
N ALA A 45 -13.65 3.44 -8.02
CA ALA A 45 -15.07 3.71 -8.29
C ALA A 45 -16.00 2.72 -7.58
N ASN A 46 -15.56 1.46 -7.44
CA ASN A 46 -16.25 0.41 -6.70
C ASN A 46 -16.00 0.45 -5.17
N GLY A 47 -15.34 1.50 -4.66
CA GLY A 47 -15.18 1.75 -3.23
C GLY A 47 -13.86 1.28 -2.61
N ALA A 48 -12.87 0.86 -3.40
CA ALA A 48 -11.53 0.60 -2.86
C ALA A 48 -10.92 1.90 -2.28
N LYS A 49 -10.35 1.80 -1.09
CA LYS A 49 -9.68 2.91 -0.39
C LYS A 49 -8.16 2.85 -0.45
N GLY A 50 -7.61 1.79 -1.04
CA GLY A 50 -6.19 1.63 -1.27
C GLY A 50 -5.93 0.62 -2.37
N LEU A 51 -4.76 0.72 -2.99
CA LEU A 51 -4.37 -0.15 -4.10
C LEU A 51 -3.00 -0.76 -3.83
N ILE A 52 -2.84 -2.02 -4.23
CA ILE A 52 -1.57 -2.73 -4.27
C ILE A 52 -1.28 -3.06 -5.73
N VAL A 53 -0.08 -2.75 -6.21
CA VAL A 53 0.34 -3.09 -7.59
C VAL A 53 1.61 -3.92 -7.53
N MET A 54 1.54 -5.15 -8.01
CA MET A 54 2.68 -6.07 -8.09
C MET A 54 3.51 -5.77 -9.34
N GLY A 55 4.56 -4.98 -9.19
CA GLY A 55 5.47 -4.63 -10.29
C GLY A 55 6.56 -5.69 -10.53
N PRO A 56 6.97 -5.96 -11.78
CA PRO A 56 8.15 -6.79 -12.04
C PRO A 56 9.45 -6.15 -11.49
N GLY A 57 10.46 -6.98 -11.21
CA GLY A 57 11.77 -6.51 -10.76
C GLY A 57 11.69 -5.71 -9.45
N ALA A 58 12.30 -4.53 -9.43
CA ALA A 58 12.31 -3.60 -8.29
C ALA A 58 10.95 -2.90 -8.06
N ALA A 59 9.86 -3.68 -8.03
CA ALA A 59 8.49 -3.21 -7.91
C ALA A 59 8.12 -2.13 -8.95
N SER A 60 8.62 -2.24 -10.19
CA SER A 60 8.44 -1.18 -11.18
C SER A 60 7.00 -1.11 -11.69
N LEU A 61 6.48 0.11 -11.84
CA LEU A 61 5.17 0.37 -12.41
C LEU A 61 5.32 0.87 -13.84
N ARG A 62 4.37 0.48 -14.70
CA ARG A 62 4.20 1.08 -16.02
C ARG A 62 3.89 2.58 -15.90
N PRO A 63 4.30 3.43 -16.85
CA PRO A 63 4.02 4.88 -16.81
C PRO A 63 2.55 5.19 -16.53
N GLY A 64 1.62 4.60 -17.28
CA GLY A 64 0.18 4.83 -17.07
C GLY A 64 -0.33 4.37 -15.69
N ALA A 65 0.22 3.30 -15.11
CA ALA A 65 -0.12 2.87 -13.75
C ALA A 65 0.42 3.86 -12.70
N ARG A 66 1.62 4.41 -12.93
CA ARG A 66 2.22 5.43 -12.06
C ARG A 66 1.46 6.76 -12.13
N GLU A 67 1.02 7.16 -13.31
CA GLU A 67 0.16 8.33 -13.53
C GLU A 67 -1.19 8.15 -12.83
N ALA A 68 -1.85 7.00 -13.02
CA ALA A 68 -3.10 6.69 -12.32
C ALA A 68 -2.93 6.69 -10.80
N ALA A 69 -1.83 6.12 -10.29
CA ALA A 69 -1.52 6.18 -8.86
C ALA A 69 -1.34 7.63 -8.37
N ALA A 70 -0.70 8.50 -9.15
CA ALA A 70 -0.56 9.92 -8.81
C ALA A 70 -1.90 10.66 -8.79
N GLU A 71 -2.77 10.42 -9.77
CA GLU A 71 -4.11 11.00 -9.82
C GLU A 71 -5.01 10.53 -8.68
N LEU A 72 -4.91 9.24 -8.32
CA LEU A 72 -5.67 8.66 -7.21
C LEU A 72 -5.12 9.09 -5.85
N PHE A 73 -3.81 9.29 -5.74
CA PHE A 73 -3.17 9.82 -4.52
C PHE A 73 -3.68 11.22 -4.19
N LYS A 74 -3.86 12.10 -5.18
CA LYS A 74 -4.49 13.43 -5.00
C LYS A 74 -5.91 13.36 -4.44
N LYS A 75 -6.59 12.21 -4.59
CA LYS A 75 -7.93 11.92 -4.06
C LYS A 75 -7.89 11.18 -2.71
N GLY A 76 -6.72 11.06 -2.09
CA GLY A 76 -6.54 10.38 -0.82
C GLY A 76 -6.50 8.85 -0.92
N ILE A 77 -6.28 8.28 -2.12
CA ILE A 77 -6.19 6.83 -2.30
C ILE A 77 -4.72 6.42 -2.46
N PRO A 78 -4.09 5.85 -1.42
CA PRO A 78 -2.71 5.39 -1.50
C PRO A 78 -2.56 4.18 -2.43
N THR A 79 -1.42 4.13 -3.14
CA THR A 79 -1.00 2.98 -3.94
C THR A 79 0.35 2.48 -3.42
N VAL A 80 0.43 1.19 -3.08
CA VAL A 80 1.67 0.52 -2.67
C VAL A 80 2.17 -0.37 -3.81
N ALA A 81 3.35 -0.07 -4.31
CA ALA A 81 4.11 -0.90 -5.23
C ALA A 81 4.79 -2.03 -4.45
N VAL A 82 4.56 -3.26 -4.90
CA VAL A 82 5.12 -4.48 -4.32
C VAL A 82 5.95 -5.20 -5.39
N ALA A 83 7.11 -5.73 -5.02
CA ALA A 83 7.86 -6.60 -5.91
C ALA A 83 7.05 -7.88 -6.19
N ARG A 84 6.74 -8.13 -7.48
CA ARG A 84 6.06 -9.35 -7.92
C ARG A 84 6.89 -10.63 -7.70
N PRO A 85 8.23 -10.64 -7.92
CA PRO A 85 9.04 -11.82 -7.60
C PRO A 85 8.94 -12.18 -6.11
N THR A 86 9.14 -13.46 -5.79
CA THR A 86 9.12 -13.96 -4.41
C THR A 86 10.24 -13.39 -3.54
N THR A 87 11.32 -12.91 -4.17
CA THR A 87 12.48 -12.31 -3.50
C THR A 87 12.86 -10.99 -4.16
N GLY A 88 13.42 -10.07 -3.37
CA GLY A 88 13.80 -8.73 -3.82
C GLY A 88 12.80 -7.67 -3.41
N THR A 89 13.10 -6.41 -3.71
CA THR A 89 12.29 -5.25 -3.31
C THR A 89 12.46 -4.09 -4.28
N GLY A 90 11.59 -3.09 -4.19
CA GLY A 90 11.77 -1.78 -4.80
C GLY A 90 12.12 -0.75 -3.73
N VAL A 91 13.15 0.05 -3.98
CA VAL A 91 13.56 1.14 -3.09
C VAL A 91 12.86 2.42 -3.53
N SER A 92 12.20 3.12 -2.61
CA SER A 92 11.61 4.43 -2.91
C SER A 92 12.69 5.49 -3.12
N SER A 93 12.41 6.49 -3.95
CA SER A 93 13.30 7.66 -4.10
C SER A 93 13.47 8.39 -2.77
N ILE A 94 14.62 9.03 -2.57
CA ILE A 94 14.87 9.90 -1.40
C ILE A 94 13.76 10.94 -1.24
N SER A 95 13.36 11.56 -2.35
CA SER A 95 12.20 12.45 -2.39
C SER A 95 10.91 11.62 -2.49
N PRO A 96 10.02 11.67 -1.48
CA PRO A 96 8.78 10.90 -1.49
C PRO A 96 7.89 11.23 -2.70
N GLY A 97 7.40 10.20 -3.38
CA GLY A 97 6.48 10.33 -4.53
C GLY A 97 5.10 9.76 -4.23
N PRO A 98 4.11 9.89 -5.15
CA PRO A 98 2.74 9.45 -4.89
C PRO A 98 2.54 7.92 -4.77
N VAL A 99 3.56 7.13 -5.12
CA VAL A 99 3.56 5.67 -5.00
C VAL A 99 4.42 5.29 -3.80
N PHE A 100 3.90 4.42 -2.95
CA PHE A 100 4.62 3.91 -1.78
C PHE A 100 5.28 2.58 -2.13
N PHE A 101 6.40 2.23 -1.50
CA PHE A 101 7.09 0.97 -1.77
C PHE A 101 7.01 0.05 -0.56
N SER A 102 6.69 -1.22 -0.80
CA SER A 102 6.36 -2.17 0.28
C SER A 102 7.53 -2.64 1.14
N SER A 103 8.74 -2.18 0.86
CA SER A 103 9.97 -2.68 1.48
C SER A 103 10.04 -4.22 1.41
N TYR A 104 9.85 -4.90 2.52
CA TYR A 104 10.07 -6.35 2.63
C TYR A 104 8.80 -7.18 2.55
N VAL A 105 7.61 -6.56 2.45
CA VAL A 105 6.35 -7.31 2.50
C VAL A 105 5.77 -7.59 1.11
N GLY A 106 5.22 -8.80 0.97
CA GLY A 106 4.54 -9.25 -0.25
C GLY A 106 3.12 -8.71 -0.38
N ALA A 107 2.45 -8.98 -1.51
CA ALA A 107 1.20 -8.30 -1.87
C ALA A 107 0.04 -8.58 -0.92
N GLU A 108 -0.10 -9.83 -0.47
CA GLU A 108 -1.13 -10.22 0.50
C GLU A 108 -0.93 -9.55 1.87
N GLN A 109 0.32 -9.52 2.34
CA GLN A 109 0.70 -8.84 3.59
C GLN A 109 0.47 -7.33 3.47
N ALA A 110 0.94 -6.72 2.37
CA ALA A 110 0.76 -5.30 2.10
C ALA A 110 -0.71 -4.92 2.02
N ARG A 111 -1.56 -5.76 1.42
CA ARG A 111 -3.01 -5.54 1.38
C ARG A 111 -3.60 -5.49 2.78
N VAL A 112 -3.24 -6.44 3.65
CA VAL A 112 -3.73 -6.46 5.04
C VAL A 112 -3.21 -5.25 5.81
N MET A 113 -1.91 -4.95 5.72
CA MET A 113 -1.29 -3.80 6.39
C MET A 113 -1.93 -2.47 5.97
N LEU A 114 -2.06 -2.23 4.66
CA LEU A 114 -2.67 -1.00 4.15
C LEU A 114 -4.12 -0.88 4.59
N ARG A 115 -4.85 -2.00 4.57
CA ARG A 115 -6.23 -2.04 5.04
C ARG A 115 -6.33 -1.65 6.51
N LEU A 116 -5.50 -2.24 7.37
CA LEU A 116 -5.50 -1.91 8.80
C LEU A 116 -5.12 -0.45 9.04
N ALA A 117 -4.09 0.06 8.35
CA ALA A 117 -3.64 1.44 8.47
C ALA A 117 -4.73 2.45 8.11
N ILE A 118 -5.44 2.24 6.98
CA ILE A 118 -6.55 3.10 6.57
C ILE A 118 -7.69 3.07 7.60
N ASN A 119 -8.04 1.88 8.12
CA ASN A 119 -9.12 1.76 9.11
C ASN A 119 -8.74 2.34 10.47
N ALA A 120 -7.45 2.34 10.82
CA ALA A 120 -6.92 3.02 12.00
C ALA A 120 -6.80 4.54 11.81
N GLY A 121 -7.13 5.09 10.64
CA GLY A 121 -7.13 6.52 10.38
C GLY A 121 -5.75 7.13 10.18
N LEU A 122 -4.73 6.32 9.84
CA LEU A 122 -3.39 6.84 9.54
C LEU A 122 -3.43 7.79 8.35
N SER A 123 -2.68 8.88 8.46
CA SER A 123 -2.43 9.83 7.40
C SER A 123 -1.61 9.22 6.26
N PRO A 124 -1.62 9.80 5.05
CA PRO A 124 -0.80 9.32 3.94
C PRO A 124 0.70 9.24 4.25
N SER A 125 1.23 10.14 5.10
CA SER A 125 2.62 10.09 5.55
C SER A 125 2.89 8.93 6.50
N GLU A 126 2.01 8.70 7.49
CA GLU A 126 2.15 7.56 8.41
C GLU A 126 2.02 6.21 7.68
N ILE A 127 1.12 6.12 6.70
CA ILE A 127 1.01 4.92 5.85
C ILE A 127 2.30 4.74 5.03
N ARG A 128 2.90 5.80 4.50
CA ARG A 128 4.17 5.71 3.79
C ARG A 128 5.26 5.20 4.73
N ASP A 129 5.41 5.79 5.91
CA ASP A 129 6.46 5.42 6.86
C ASP A 129 6.31 3.96 7.30
N LEU A 130 5.08 3.51 7.54
CA LEU A 130 4.77 2.10 7.82
C LEU A 130 5.35 1.14 6.77
N PHE A 131 5.32 1.52 5.50
CA PHE A 131 5.83 0.69 4.41
C PHE A 131 7.31 0.93 4.10
N GLU A 132 7.75 2.17 4.02
CA GLU A 132 9.05 2.52 3.44
C GLU A 132 10.18 2.64 4.47
N THR A 133 9.89 3.05 5.70
CA THR A 133 10.92 3.32 6.72
C THR A 133 11.90 2.16 6.91
N PRO A 134 11.47 0.89 7.04
CA PRO A 134 12.41 -0.22 7.26
C PRO A 134 13.50 -0.33 6.18
N LEU A 135 13.15 -0.17 4.90
CA LEU A 135 14.13 -0.25 3.81
C LEU A 135 14.87 1.07 3.61
N ARG A 136 14.20 2.21 3.80
CA ARG A 136 14.84 3.52 3.70
C ARG A 136 15.94 3.69 4.74
N GLU A 137 15.73 3.22 5.96
CA GLU A 137 16.77 3.23 6.98
C GLU A 137 17.94 2.33 6.57
N ALA A 138 17.67 1.12 6.09
CA ALA A 138 18.73 0.21 5.64
C ALA A 138 19.54 0.77 4.44
N VAL A 139 18.90 1.52 3.54
CA VAL A 139 19.54 2.03 2.32
C VAL A 139 20.13 3.42 2.50
N TYR A 140 19.44 4.35 3.16
CA TYR A 140 19.84 5.77 3.17
C TYR A 140 20.45 6.23 4.50
N ALA A 141 20.21 5.53 5.62
CA ALA A 141 20.77 5.93 6.91
C ALA A 141 22.29 5.71 7.03
N PRO A 142 22.91 4.65 6.46
CA PRO A 142 24.35 4.44 6.60
C PRO A 142 25.16 5.63 6.06
N TRP A 143 26.15 6.08 6.84
CA TRP A 143 26.97 7.26 6.51
C TRP A 143 27.62 7.17 5.12
N ALA A 144 28.05 5.99 4.71
CA ALA A 144 28.67 5.79 3.39
C ALA A 144 27.68 6.02 2.25
N ASN A 145 26.41 5.66 2.46
CA ASN A 145 25.35 5.86 1.47
C ASN A 145 24.93 7.33 1.44
N GLN A 146 24.98 8.04 2.58
CA GLN A 146 24.68 9.46 2.62
C GLN A 146 25.58 10.27 1.68
N LEU A 147 26.87 9.90 1.54
CA LEU A 147 27.82 10.54 0.62
C LEU A 147 27.49 10.36 -0.87
N ALA A 148 26.71 9.33 -1.21
CA ALA A 148 26.34 9.01 -2.60
C ALA A 148 24.97 9.57 -2.99
N TYR A 149 24.12 9.81 -2.00
CA TYR A 149 22.70 10.09 -2.18
C TYR A 149 22.31 11.54 -1.84
N TYR A 150 23.15 12.25 -1.09
CA TYR A 150 22.99 13.66 -0.70
C TYR A 150 24.24 14.46 -1.08
#